data_AF-A7SWJ4-F1
#
_entry.id   AF-A7SWJ4-F1
#
_cell.length_a   1.000
_cell.length_b   1.000
_cell.length_c   1.000
_cell.angle_alpha   90.00
_cell.angle_beta   90.00
_cell.angle_gamma   90.00
#
_symmetry.space_group_name_H-M   'P 1'
#
loop_
_entity.id
_entity.type
_entity.pdbx_description
1 polymer ?
#
loop_
_entity_poly.entity_id
_entity_poly.type
_entity_poly.pdbx_seq_one_letter_code
_entity_poly.pdbx_strand_id
1 'polypeptide(L)'
;MAMFLESESRRFANLSERELESILSEKQSEKTTNWCVSTFKAWCKEKQIRTPVEDMSLGQLDANLRRFYAEARKMNGEIYSKKTLLGFRHAIERHLNQPPLSRSLKLSTDPRFKRSNEMLDAQLVQMKRNGLENTKHKPAIEDKDLKKLKTSKALSPDTPSSLLRNVWFHVVLHFCRRGREGQRALKKNKLPV
;
A
#
# COMPACT_ATOMS: atom_id res chain seq x y z
N MET A 1 -29.32 -49.74 -2.66
CA MET A 1 -28.97 -49.14 -1.35
C MET A 1 -27.69 -48.33 -1.54
N ALA A 2 -27.82 -47.05 -1.90
CA ALA A 2 -26.69 -46.14 -2.09
C ALA A 2 -26.73 -45.10 -0.97
N MET A 3 -25.80 -45.21 -0.02
CA MET A 3 -25.62 -44.22 1.03
C MET A 3 -24.88 -43.02 0.42
N PHE A 4 -25.57 -41.88 0.34
CA PHE A 4 -24.92 -40.60 0.16
C PHE A 4 -24.17 -40.28 1.46
N LEU A 5 -22.84 -40.34 1.42
CA LEU A 5 -22.01 -39.80 2.50
C LEU A 5 -22.11 -38.28 2.47
N GLU A 6 -22.92 -37.72 3.36
CA GLU A 6 -22.89 -36.29 3.66
C GLU A 6 -21.49 -35.94 4.16
N SER A 7 -20.79 -35.06 3.43
CA SER A 7 -19.51 -34.53 3.91
C SER A 7 -19.76 -33.70 5.15
N GLU A 8 -19.30 -34.15 6.31
CA GLU A 8 -19.38 -33.38 7.56
C GLU A 8 -18.76 -31.99 7.36
N SER A 9 -19.61 -30.96 7.42
CA SER A 9 -19.18 -29.57 7.44
C SER A 9 -18.44 -29.30 8.76
N ARG A 10 -17.11 -29.41 8.73
CA ARG A 10 -16.27 -29.11 9.88
C ARG A 10 -16.16 -27.59 10.07
N ARG A 11 -16.32 -27.13 11.32
CA ARG A 11 -16.20 -25.71 11.70
C ARG A 11 -14.85 -25.09 11.30
N PHE A 12 -13.79 -25.87 11.29
CA PHE A 12 -12.43 -25.41 11.00
C PHE A 12 -11.91 -26.03 9.70
N ALA A 13 -11.35 -25.19 8.83
CA ALA A 13 -10.70 -25.63 7.60
C ALA A 13 -9.36 -26.30 7.91
N ASN A 14 -9.08 -27.42 7.22
CA ASN A 14 -7.75 -28.03 7.23
C ASN A 14 -7.00 -27.54 6.00
N LEU A 15 -6.15 -26.54 6.18
CA LEU A 15 -5.33 -25.98 5.11
C LEU A 15 -3.99 -26.70 5.06
N SER A 16 -3.57 -27.08 3.86
CA SER A 16 -2.21 -27.52 3.58
C SER A 16 -1.20 -26.37 3.69
N GLU A 17 0.07 -26.69 3.91
CA GLU A 17 1.15 -25.67 3.92
C GLU A 17 1.15 -24.81 2.65
N ARG A 18 0.85 -25.40 1.49
CA ARG A 18 0.74 -24.67 0.22
C ARG A 18 -0.40 -23.64 0.23
N GLU A 19 -1.52 -23.96 0.84
CA GLU A 19 -2.65 -23.01 0.98
C GLU A 19 -2.31 -21.90 1.98
N LEU A 20 -1.60 -22.22 3.06
CA LEU A 20 -1.08 -21.24 4.00
C LEU A 20 -0.09 -20.27 3.31
N GLU A 21 0.84 -20.80 2.51
CA GLU A 21 1.78 -20.01 1.71
C GLU A 21 1.05 -19.13 0.67
N SER A 22 0.04 -19.68 -0.01
CA SER A 22 -0.78 -18.91 -0.97
C SER A 22 -1.45 -17.71 -0.29
N ILE A 23 -2.05 -17.91 0.88
CA ILE A 23 -2.69 -16.83 1.66
C ILE A 23 -1.67 -15.76 2.06
N LEU A 24 -0.45 -16.16 2.43
CA LEU A 24 0.63 -15.22 2.75
C LEU A 24 1.06 -14.39 1.53
N SER A 25 1.10 -15.00 0.34
CA SER A 25 1.48 -14.32 -0.90
C SER A 25 0.48 -13.24 -1.35
N GLU A 26 -0.83 -13.48 -1.19
CA GLU A 26 -1.90 -12.57 -1.62
C GLU A 26 -1.91 -11.22 -0.88
N LYS A 27 -1.41 -11.19 0.36
CA LYS A 27 -1.35 -9.97 1.17
C LYS A 27 -0.33 -8.94 0.64
N GLN A 28 0.56 -9.35 -0.25
CA GLN A 28 1.78 -8.59 -0.54
C GLN A 28 1.63 -7.71 -1.79
N SER A 29 1.65 -6.38 -1.62
CA SER A 29 1.85 -5.46 -2.75
C SER A 29 3.33 -5.47 -3.19
N GLU A 30 3.70 -6.38 -4.09
CA GLU A 30 5.05 -6.51 -4.64
C GLU A 30 5.52 -5.23 -5.34
N LYS A 31 4.64 -4.60 -6.13
CA LYS A 31 4.99 -3.42 -6.93
C LYS A 31 5.51 -2.26 -6.10
N THR A 32 4.83 -1.95 -4.99
CA THR A 32 5.24 -0.85 -4.09
C THR A 32 6.56 -1.20 -3.39
N THR A 33 6.70 -2.46 -2.97
CA THR A 33 7.90 -2.96 -2.30
C THR A 33 9.12 -2.83 -3.23
N ASN A 34 8.99 -3.32 -4.46
CA ASN A 34 10.05 -3.29 -5.47
C ASN A 34 10.45 -1.86 -5.82
N TRP A 35 9.49 -0.94 -5.97
CA TRP A 35 9.79 0.47 -6.22
C TRP A 35 10.59 1.10 -5.06
N CYS A 36 10.17 0.87 -3.81
CA CYS A 36 10.86 1.38 -2.63
C CYS A 36 12.30 0.84 -2.53
N VAL A 37 12.48 -0.46 -2.72
CA VAL A 37 13.80 -1.12 -2.67
C VAL A 37 14.69 -0.61 -3.80
N SER A 38 14.17 -0.50 -5.03
CA SER A 38 14.91 0.06 -6.16
C SER A 38 15.34 1.50 -5.92
N THR A 39 14.49 2.31 -5.27
CA THR A 39 14.85 3.69 -4.89
C THR A 39 16.00 3.71 -3.89
N PHE A 40 15.97 2.84 -2.88
CA PHE A 40 17.06 2.71 -1.91
C PHE A 40 18.35 2.22 -2.57
N LYS A 41 18.27 1.22 -3.47
CA LYS A 41 19.42 0.73 -4.27
C LYS A 41 20.00 1.82 -5.18
N ALA A 42 19.15 2.63 -5.81
CA ALA A 42 19.59 3.76 -6.63
C ALA A 42 20.36 4.80 -5.79
N TRP A 43 19.85 5.13 -4.60
CA TRP A 43 20.57 5.99 -3.65
C TRP A 43 21.90 5.36 -3.21
N CYS A 44 21.93 4.06 -2.91
CA CYS A 44 23.19 3.37 -2.58
C CYS A 44 24.23 3.48 -3.70
N LYS A 45 23.79 3.30 -4.95
CA LYS A 45 24.65 3.45 -6.14
C LYS A 45 25.19 4.88 -6.25
N GLU A 46 24.35 5.89 -6.06
CA GLU A 46 24.75 7.30 -6.08
C GLU A 46 25.77 7.62 -4.98
N LYS A 47 25.59 7.08 -3.77
CA LYS A 47 26.53 7.25 -2.65
C LYS A 47 27.71 6.29 -2.68
N GLN A 48 27.90 5.57 -3.79
CA GLN A 48 29.02 4.64 -4.01
C GLN A 48 29.12 3.54 -2.93
N ILE A 49 27.99 3.15 -2.35
CA ILE A 49 27.91 2.05 -1.38
C ILE A 49 28.02 0.75 -2.17
N ARG A 50 29.14 0.03 -1.96
CA ARG A 50 29.47 -1.19 -2.70
C ARG A 50 28.70 -2.42 -2.21
N THR A 51 28.35 -2.45 -0.93
CA THR A 51 27.65 -3.59 -0.33
C THR A 51 26.18 -3.61 -0.79
N PRO A 52 25.71 -4.69 -1.42
CA PRO A 52 24.30 -4.86 -1.74
C PRO A 52 23.42 -4.77 -0.49
N VAL A 53 22.19 -4.27 -0.65
CA VAL A 53 21.24 -4.07 0.47
C VAL A 53 20.99 -5.38 1.22
N GLU A 54 20.92 -6.48 0.48
CA GLU A 54 20.73 -7.84 0.96
C GLU A 54 21.85 -8.29 1.91
N ASP A 55 23.08 -7.89 1.62
CA ASP A 55 24.31 -8.33 2.30
C ASP A 55 24.79 -7.34 3.37
N MET A 56 24.10 -6.21 3.55
CA MET A 56 24.47 -5.23 4.58
C MET A 56 24.35 -5.85 5.97
N SER A 57 25.41 -5.68 6.77
CA SER A 57 25.32 -5.87 8.22
C SER A 57 24.28 -4.93 8.82
N LEU A 58 23.75 -5.26 10.01
CA LEU A 58 22.73 -4.45 10.66
C LEU A 58 23.21 -3.01 10.92
N GLY A 59 24.48 -2.85 11.31
CA GLY A 59 25.08 -1.52 11.52
C GLY A 59 25.23 -0.72 10.23
N GLN A 60 25.63 -1.35 9.12
CA GLN A 60 25.66 -0.68 7.82
C GLN A 60 24.27 -0.29 7.36
N LEU A 61 23.29 -1.18 7.52
CA LEU A 61 21.91 -0.91 7.13
C LEU A 61 21.32 0.25 7.96
N ASP A 62 21.52 0.28 9.29
CA ASP A 62 21.10 1.41 10.14
C ASP A 62 21.76 2.73 9.72
N ALA A 63 23.09 2.73 9.50
CA ALA A 63 23.81 3.93 9.07
C ALA A 63 23.32 4.45 7.71
N ASN A 64 23.07 3.55 6.76
CA ASN A 64 22.60 3.89 5.42
C ASN A 64 21.15 4.38 5.44
N LEU A 65 20.26 3.70 6.17
CA LEU A 65 18.87 4.12 6.32
C LEU A 65 18.75 5.49 6.97
N ARG A 66 19.58 5.77 7.99
CA ARG A 66 19.65 7.09 8.63
C ARG A 66 19.89 8.19 7.58
N ARG A 67 20.92 8.04 6.75
CA ARG A 67 21.23 9.02 5.70
C ARG A 67 20.14 9.08 4.65
N PHE A 68 19.67 7.92 4.20
CA PHE A 68 18.64 7.81 3.18
C PHE A 68 17.36 8.56 3.58
N TYR A 69 16.87 8.43 4.81
CA TYR A 69 15.66 9.16 5.25
C TYR A 69 15.80 10.68 5.20
N ALA A 70 17.03 11.21 5.40
CA ALA A 70 17.30 12.64 5.31
C ALA A 70 17.54 13.10 3.86
N GLU A 71 18.15 12.26 3.03
CA GLU A 71 18.68 12.63 1.71
C GLU A 71 17.75 12.25 0.55
N ALA A 72 16.87 11.26 0.70
CA ALA A 72 16.03 10.77 -0.40
C ALA A 72 15.10 11.86 -0.93
N ARG A 73 15.08 12.04 -2.26
CA ARG A 73 14.22 13.00 -2.97
C ARG A 73 13.57 12.33 -4.17
N LYS A 74 12.46 12.92 -4.61
CA LYS A 74 11.85 12.62 -5.92
C LYS A 74 12.77 13.10 -7.04
N MET A 75 12.50 12.65 -8.28
CA MET A 75 13.25 13.09 -9.47
C MET A 75 13.25 14.60 -9.69
N ASN A 76 12.21 15.31 -9.24
CA ASN A 76 12.11 16.78 -9.30
C ASN A 76 12.80 17.49 -8.12
N GLY A 77 13.54 16.77 -7.26
CA GLY A 77 14.23 17.32 -6.10
C GLY A 77 13.36 17.51 -4.85
N GLU A 78 12.04 17.31 -4.94
CA GLU A 78 11.14 17.46 -3.78
C GLU A 78 11.33 16.36 -2.74
N ILE A 79 11.05 16.70 -1.48
CA ILE A 79 11.02 15.74 -0.37
C ILE A 79 9.85 14.76 -0.56
N TYR A 80 10.07 13.50 -0.19
CA TYR A 80 9.02 12.49 -0.16
C TYR A 80 7.98 12.78 0.93
N SER A 81 6.72 12.35 0.69
CA SER A 81 5.66 12.48 1.70
C SER A 81 5.94 11.62 2.93
N LYS A 82 5.36 11.98 4.08
CA LYS A 82 5.40 11.16 5.32
C LYS A 82 5.04 9.69 5.05
N LYS A 83 3.97 9.47 4.29
CA LYS A 83 3.50 8.13 3.93
C LYS A 83 4.55 7.37 3.12
N THR A 84 5.24 8.04 2.21
CA THR A 84 6.29 7.44 1.39
C THR A 84 7.53 7.10 2.22
N LEU A 85 7.96 7.99 3.12
CA LEU A 85 9.11 7.72 4.01
C LEU A 85 8.87 6.51 4.91
N LEU A 86 7.69 6.41 5.53
CA LEU A 86 7.27 5.22 6.28
C LEU A 86 7.18 3.99 5.37
N GLY A 87 6.69 4.19 4.14
CA GLY A 87 6.63 3.16 3.10
C GLY A 87 8.00 2.56 2.76
N PHE A 88 9.07 3.37 2.72
CA PHE A 88 10.43 2.84 2.52
C PHE A 88 10.83 1.89 3.65
N ARG A 89 10.65 2.29 4.92
CA ARG A 89 10.97 1.43 6.07
C ARG A 89 10.28 0.07 5.97
N HIS A 90 8.96 0.08 5.74
CA HIS A 90 8.17 -1.14 5.67
C HIS A 90 8.47 -1.99 4.44
N ALA A 91 8.79 -1.38 3.31
CA ALA A 91 9.16 -2.10 2.10
C ALA A 91 10.53 -2.76 2.22
N ILE A 92 11.52 -2.06 2.79
CA ILE A 92 12.87 -2.60 2.99
C ILE A 92 12.84 -3.73 4.04
N GLU A 93 12.11 -3.54 5.16
CA GLU A 93 11.90 -4.61 6.15
C GLU A 93 11.30 -5.85 5.50
N ARG A 94 10.25 -5.67 4.70
CA ARG A 94 9.59 -6.76 3.99
C ARG A 94 10.54 -7.47 3.02
N HIS A 95 11.25 -6.72 2.18
CA HIS A 95 12.20 -7.26 1.20
C HIS A 95 13.24 -8.16 1.87
N LEU A 96 13.84 -7.69 2.97
CA LEU A 96 14.87 -8.43 3.70
C LEU A 96 14.34 -9.65 4.46
N ASN A 97 13.04 -9.68 4.75
CA ASN A 97 12.40 -10.78 5.47
C ASN A 97 11.75 -11.81 4.55
N GLN A 98 11.59 -11.51 3.27
CA GLN A 98 11.06 -12.47 2.30
C GLN A 98 12.14 -13.49 1.91
N PRO A 99 11.75 -14.72 1.51
CA PRO A 99 12.66 -15.66 0.88
C PRO A 99 13.35 -15.04 -0.34
N PRO A 100 14.64 -15.35 -0.59
CA PRO A 100 15.48 -16.30 0.14
C PRO A 100 16.20 -15.71 1.36
N LEU A 101 16.03 -14.42 1.66
CA LEU A 101 16.84 -13.70 2.65
C LEU A 101 16.43 -14.02 4.10
N SER A 102 15.12 -14.10 4.35
CA SER A 102 14.51 -14.55 5.62
C SER A 102 15.16 -13.95 6.89
N ARG A 103 15.62 -12.69 6.84
CA ARG A 103 16.44 -12.07 7.90
C ARG A 103 15.71 -11.80 9.22
N SER A 104 14.38 -11.96 9.26
CA SER A 104 13.53 -11.80 10.45
C SER A 104 13.75 -10.48 11.22
N LEU A 105 13.94 -9.39 10.48
CA LEU A 105 14.17 -8.04 11.01
C LEU A 105 12.87 -7.33 11.39
N LYS A 106 12.96 -6.46 12.40
CA LYS A 106 11.90 -5.52 12.78
C LYS A 106 12.46 -4.12 12.87
N LEU A 107 12.57 -3.44 11.72
CA LEU A 107 13.28 -2.16 11.60
C LEU A 107 12.70 -1.08 12.51
N SER A 108 11.40 -1.11 12.84
CA SER A 108 10.79 -0.09 13.71
C SER A 108 11.02 -0.28 15.20
N THR A 109 11.28 -1.51 15.66
CA THR A 109 11.33 -1.82 17.11
C THR A 109 12.68 -2.39 17.55
N ASP A 110 13.47 -2.88 16.62
CA ASP A 110 14.78 -3.44 16.91
C ASP A 110 15.77 -2.33 17.34
N PRO A 111 16.36 -2.41 18.55
CA PRO A 111 17.28 -1.40 19.07
C PRO A 111 18.49 -1.13 18.19
N ARG A 112 18.89 -2.09 17.35
CA ARG A 112 20.02 -1.95 16.42
C ARG A 112 19.75 -0.93 15.32
N PHE A 113 18.49 -0.54 15.11
CA PHE A 113 18.07 0.48 14.15
C PHE A 113 17.70 1.82 14.81
N LYS A 114 18.15 2.06 16.05
CA LYS A 114 17.79 3.27 16.80
C LYS A 114 18.11 4.56 16.04
N ARG A 115 19.31 4.66 15.43
CA ARG A 115 19.77 5.91 14.80
C ARG A 115 18.98 6.25 13.54
N SER A 116 18.63 5.25 12.74
CA SER A 116 17.80 5.45 11.55
C SER A 116 16.36 5.81 11.91
N ASN A 117 15.79 5.20 12.96
CA ASN A 117 14.45 5.58 13.43
C ASN A 117 14.41 7.00 14.00
N GLU A 118 15.39 7.40 14.83
CA GLU A 118 15.49 8.78 15.35
C GLU A 118 15.55 9.81 14.21
N MET A 119 16.30 9.52 13.14
CA MET A 119 16.37 10.40 11.98
C MET A 119 15.07 10.45 11.19
N LEU A 120 14.41 9.31 10.99
CA LEU A 120 13.10 9.26 10.36
C LEU A 120 12.10 10.11 11.15
N ASP A 121 12.03 9.93 12.47
CA ASP A 121 11.14 10.68 13.35
C ASP A 121 11.45 12.19 13.32
N ALA A 122 12.72 12.57 13.37
CA ALA A 122 13.14 13.96 13.24
C ALA A 122 12.68 14.56 11.89
N GLN A 123 12.79 13.82 10.79
CA GLN A 123 12.28 14.28 9.50
C GLN A 123 10.75 14.44 9.51
N LEU A 124 10.02 13.50 10.08
CA LEU A 124 8.57 13.60 10.17
C LEU A 124 8.12 14.81 11.01
N VAL A 125 8.83 15.10 12.10
CA VAL A 125 8.59 16.31 12.92
C VAL A 125 8.90 17.58 12.12
N GLN A 126 10.01 17.61 11.37
CA GLN A 126 10.36 18.76 10.53
C GLN A 126 9.30 19.01 9.45
N MET A 127 8.84 17.96 8.77
CA MET A 127 7.77 18.05 7.77
C MET A 127 6.47 18.62 8.36
N LYS A 128 6.11 18.18 9.57
CA LYS A 128 4.93 18.69 10.28
C LYS A 128 5.07 20.18 10.59
N ARG A 129 6.22 20.61 11.10
CA ARG A 129 6.52 22.03 11.38
C ARG A 129 6.41 22.90 10.13
N ASN A 130 6.80 22.35 8.97
CA ASN A 130 6.75 23.05 7.68
C ASN A 130 5.39 22.97 6.99
N GLY A 131 4.36 22.39 7.63
CA GLY A 131 3.02 22.28 7.04
C GLY A 131 2.90 21.28 5.87
N LEU A 132 3.91 20.44 5.65
CA LEU A 132 3.97 19.45 4.56
C LEU A 132 3.20 18.16 4.85
N GLU A 133 2.52 18.08 6.01
CA GLU A 133 1.70 16.94 6.42
C GLU A 133 0.28 17.00 5.84
N ASN A 134 -0.17 18.18 5.40
CA ASN A 134 -1.53 18.38 4.94
C ASN A 134 -1.78 17.62 3.63
N THR A 135 -2.53 16.54 3.73
CA THR A 135 -3.11 15.86 2.59
C THR A 135 -4.03 16.85 1.89
N LYS A 136 -3.65 17.31 0.70
CA LYS A 136 -4.57 18.08 -0.16
C LYS A 136 -5.73 17.15 -0.52
N HIS A 137 -6.84 17.30 0.19
CA HIS A 137 -8.08 16.62 -0.16
C HIS A 137 -8.55 17.15 -1.51
N LYS A 138 -9.07 16.25 -2.34
CA LYS A 138 -9.76 16.66 -3.56
C LYS A 138 -10.96 17.53 -3.14
N PRO A 139 -11.24 18.64 -3.84
CA PRO A 139 -12.43 19.43 -3.55
C PRO A 139 -13.68 18.55 -3.69
N ALA A 140 -14.72 18.89 -2.93
CA ALA A 140 -16.02 18.29 -3.13
C ALA A 140 -16.52 18.59 -4.56
N ILE A 141 -17.28 17.66 -5.14
CA ILE A 141 -17.95 17.93 -6.42
C ILE A 141 -19.01 18.99 -6.15
N GLU A 142 -18.92 20.13 -6.83
CA GLU A 142 -19.89 21.21 -6.66
C GLU A 142 -21.28 20.82 -7.21
N ASP A 143 -22.33 21.37 -6.63
CA ASP A 143 -23.72 21.08 -7.04
C ASP A 143 -23.98 21.39 -8.52
N LYS A 144 -23.34 22.43 -9.05
CA LYS A 144 -23.42 22.79 -10.47
C LYS A 144 -22.86 21.68 -11.37
N ASP A 145 -21.78 21.04 -10.95
CA ASP A 145 -21.13 19.98 -11.71
C ASP A 145 -21.84 18.64 -11.51
N LEU A 146 -22.41 18.39 -10.33
CA LEU A 146 -23.35 17.29 -10.12
C LEU A 146 -24.58 17.40 -11.03
N LYS A 147 -25.15 18.60 -11.19
CA LYS A 147 -26.26 18.84 -12.13
C LYS A 147 -25.84 18.51 -13.57
N LYS A 148 -24.69 19.01 -14.03
CA LYS A 148 -24.16 18.71 -15.38
C LYS A 148 -23.94 17.21 -15.60
N LEU A 149 -23.40 16.50 -14.61
CA LEU A 149 -23.20 15.05 -14.66
C LEU A 149 -24.54 14.32 -14.82
N LYS A 150 -25.54 14.69 -14.01
CA LYS A 150 -26.89 14.10 -14.05
C LYS A 150 -27.62 14.35 -15.38
N THR A 151 -27.42 15.52 -16.00
CA THR A 151 -28.03 15.85 -17.30
C THR A 151 -27.21 15.37 -18.50
N SER A 152 -26.05 14.76 -18.28
CA SER A 152 -25.18 14.29 -19.36
C SER A 152 -25.66 12.95 -19.93
N LYS A 153 -25.40 12.73 -21.22
CA LYS A 153 -25.59 11.41 -21.85
C LYS A 153 -24.78 10.29 -21.19
N ALA A 154 -23.72 10.63 -20.45
CA ALA A 154 -22.86 9.65 -19.80
C ALA A 154 -23.54 8.92 -18.63
N LEU A 155 -24.48 9.58 -17.95
CA LEU A 155 -25.26 9.02 -16.84
C LEU A 155 -26.76 8.89 -17.18
N SER A 156 -27.15 9.01 -18.45
CA SER A 156 -28.55 8.89 -18.81
C SER A 156 -29.07 7.46 -18.61
N PRO A 157 -30.37 7.27 -18.32
CA PRO A 157 -30.95 5.94 -18.21
C PRO A 157 -31.23 5.29 -19.58
N ASP A 158 -30.99 6.00 -20.68
CA ASP A 158 -31.48 5.62 -22.02
C ASP A 158 -30.77 4.41 -22.63
N THR A 159 -29.54 4.12 -22.19
CA THR A 159 -28.78 2.96 -22.65
C THR A 159 -28.34 2.10 -21.47
N PRO A 160 -28.22 0.78 -21.64
CA PRO A 160 -27.70 -0.10 -20.58
C PRO A 160 -26.33 0.35 -20.05
N SER A 161 -25.45 0.86 -20.93
CA SER A 161 -24.11 1.32 -20.52
C SER A 161 -24.13 2.61 -19.71
N SER A 162 -24.97 3.59 -20.09
CA SER A 162 -25.10 4.85 -19.35
C SER A 162 -25.82 4.65 -18.02
N LEU A 163 -26.81 3.76 -17.97
CA LEU A 163 -27.46 3.33 -16.73
C LEU A 163 -26.45 2.67 -15.77
N LEU A 164 -25.61 1.76 -16.27
CA LEU A 164 -24.56 1.12 -15.46
C LEU A 164 -23.59 2.16 -14.85
N ARG A 165 -23.17 3.15 -15.64
CA ARG A 165 -22.31 4.25 -15.16
C ARG A 165 -23.01 5.10 -14.11
N ASN A 166 -24.30 5.36 -14.29
CA ASN A 166 -25.13 6.11 -13.33
C ASN A 166 -25.24 5.38 -11.98
N VAL A 167 -25.61 4.09 -12.00
CA VAL A 167 -25.66 3.25 -10.79
C VAL A 167 -24.29 3.20 -10.12
N TRP A 168 -23.22 2.98 -10.89
CA TRP A 168 -21.86 2.97 -10.37
C TRP A 168 -21.48 4.30 -9.70
N PHE A 169 -21.80 5.43 -10.35
CA PHE A 169 -21.55 6.77 -9.81
C PHE A 169 -22.25 6.98 -8.46
N HIS A 170 -23.54 6.65 -8.35
CA HIS A 170 -24.28 6.77 -7.10
C HIS A 170 -23.74 5.85 -6.00
N VAL A 171 -23.38 4.61 -6.34
CA VAL A 171 -22.79 3.68 -5.36
C VAL A 171 -21.49 4.23 -4.80
N VAL A 172 -20.63 4.79 -5.65
CA VAL A 172 -19.35 5.37 -5.21
C VAL A 172 -19.56 6.65 -4.41
N LEU A 173 -20.47 7.53 -4.86
CA LEU A 173 -20.73 8.83 -4.23
C LEU A 173 -21.34 8.67 -2.83
N HIS A 174 -22.33 7.79 -2.67
CA HIS A 174 -23.07 7.67 -1.41
C HIS A 174 -22.49 6.65 -0.44
N PHE A 175 -21.97 5.51 -0.92
CA PHE A 175 -21.42 4.47 -0.04
C PHE A 175 -19.91 4.57 0.16
N CYS A 176 -19.25 5.54 -0.49
CA CYS A 176 -17.82 5.79 -0.35
C CYS A 176 -16.95 4.53 -0.55
N ARG A 177 -17.41 3.54 -1.34
CA ARG A 177 -16.65 2.29 -1.54
C ARG A 177 -15.40 2.57 -2.37
N ARG A 178 -14.27 2.57 -1.66
CA ARG A 178 -12.94 2.81 -2.22
C ARG A 178 -12.35 1.54 -2.80
N GLY A 179 -11.61 1.70 -3.91
CA GLY A 179 -10.77 0.64 -4.48
C GLY A 179 -11.47 -0.20 -5.55
N ARG A 180 -10.69 -0.56 -6.57
CA ARG A 180 -11.14 -1.35 -7.74
C ARG A 180 -11.70 -2.72 -7.35
N GLU A 181 -11.06 -3.38 -6.38
CA GLU A 181 -11.44 -4.73 -5.94
C GLU A 181 -12.78 -4.76 -5.21
N GLY A 182 -12.99 -3.83 -4.27
CA GLY A 182 -14.24 -3.73 -3.52
C GLY A 182 -15.45 -3.41 -4.40
N GLN A 183 -15.24 -2.72 -5.53
CA GLN A 183 -16.29 -2.44 -6.51
C GLN A 183 -16.56 -3.65 -7.42
N ARG A 184 -15.53 -4.38 -7.86
CA ARG A 184 -15.68 -5.57 -8.73
C ARG A 184 -16.30 -6.76 -8.01
N ALA A 185 -15.99 -6.93 -6.72
CA ALA A 185 -16.52 -8.02 -5.92
C ALA A 185 -17.89 -7.71 -5.30
N LEU A 186 -18.53 -6.59 -5.67
CA LEU A 186 -19.82 -6.20 -5.12
C LEU A 186 -20.92 -7.17 -5.57
N LYS A 187 -21.47 -7.92 -4.62
CA LYS A 187 -22.61 -8.82 -4.82
C LYS A 187 -23.91 -8.17 -4.35
N LYS A 188 -25.05 -8.59 -4.91
CA LYS A 188 -26.39 -8.07 -4.58
C LYS A 188 -26.69 -8.07 -3.07
N ASN A 189 -26.23 -9.10 -2.36
CA ASN A 189 -26.42 -9.26 -0.90
C ASN A 189 -25.44 -8.44 -0.03
N LYS A 190 -24.59 -7.60 -0.63
CA LYS A 190 -23.59 -6.77 0.07
C LYS A 190 -23.86 -5.27 -0.06
N LEU A 191 -25.00 -4.89 -0.64
CA LEU A 191 -25.51 -3.52 -0.65
C LEU A 191 -26.24 -3.25 0.69
N PRO A 192 -25.95 -2.14 1.37
CA PRO A 192 -26.76 -1.69 2.50
C PRO A 192 -28.20 -1.48 2.05
N VAL A 193 -29.17 -1.97 2.83
CA VAL A 193 -30.60 -1.68 2.65
C VAL A 193 -30.90 -0.33 3.29
#